data_AF-A0A072NUB8-F1
#
_entry.id   AF-A0A072NUB8-F1
#
_cell.length_a   1.000
_cell.length_b   1.000
_cell.length_c   1.000
_cell.angle_alpha   90.00
_cell.angle_beta   90.00
_cell.angle_gamma   90.00
#
_symmetry.space_group_name_H-M   'P 1'
#
loop_
_entity.id
_entity.type
_entity.pdbx_description
1 polymer ?
#
loop_
_entity_poly.entity_id
_entity_poly.type
_entity_poly.pdbx_seq_one_letter_code
_entity_poly.pdbx_strand_id
1 'polypeptide(L)'
;MIPTWPPGCRRLTPGEGYLETLIQDHVGVIHGKIIRFTENRLVTATGEELNFDIIAYATGLAISYIPHIGIMGERERRCRRNGLRRQTPICVL
;
A
#
# COMPACT_ATOMS: atom_id res chain seq x y z
N MET A 1 1.30 16.64 -6.33
CA MET A 1 1.52 15.21 -6.69
C MET A 1 2.31 15.15 -8.00
N ILE A 2 3.63 15.02 -7.94
CA ILE A 2 4.49 14.82 -9.13
C ILE A 2 5.41 13.63 -8.83
N PRO A 3 5.36 12.54 -9.63
CA PRO A 3 6.21 11.38 -9.39
C PRO A 3 7.69 11.71 -9.64
N THR A 4 8.57 11.15 -8.83
CA THR A 4 10.04 11.31 -8.97
C THR A 4 10.68 10.28 -9.89
N TRP A 5 9.89 9.38 -10.48
CA TRP A 5 10.34 8.31 -11.37
C TRP A 5 9.86 8.57 -12.81
N PRO A 6 10.55 8.02 -13.83
CA PRO A 6 10.15 8.16 -15.22
C PRO A 6 8.75 7.59 -15.51
N PRO A 7 8.04 8.13 -16.52
CA PRO A 7 6.77 7.57 -16.95
C PRO A 7 6.96 6.13 -17.44
N GLY A 8 5.98 5.26 -17.17
CA GLY A 8 6.01 3.84 -17.56
C GLY A 8 6.68 2.90 -16.55
N CYS A 9 7.44 3.39 -15.57
CA CYS A 9 8.00 2.55 -14.50
C CYS A 9 6.94 2.01 -13.52
N ARG A 10 5.72 2.56 -13.57
CA ARG A 10 4.55 2.11 -12.82
C ARG A 10 3.33 2.15 -13.73
N ARG A 11 2.31 1.35 -13.40
CA ARG A 11 1.03 1.38 -14.10
C ARG A 11 0.42 2.79 -14.01
N LEU A 12 0.00 3.31 -15.16
CA LEU A 12 -0.70 4.60 -15.22
C LEU A 12 -2.11 4.38 -14.66
N THR A 13 -2.41 5.04 -13.54
CA THR A 13 -3.73 5.00 -12.89
C THR A 13 -4.10 6.35 -12.30
N PRO A 14 -4.44 7.35 -13.13
CA PRO A 14 -5.52 8.26 -12.80
C PRO A 14 -6.81 7.67 -13.39
N GLY A 15 -7.73 7.25 -12.54
CA GLY A 15 -9.10 6.95 -12.97
C GLY A 15 -9.85 8.25 -13.29
N GLU A 16 -11.00 8.12 -13.94
CA GLU A 16 -11.94 9.24 -14.07
C GLU A 16 -12.33 9.76 -12.67
N GLY A 17 -12.32 11.08 -12.47
CA GLY A 17 -12.68 11.69 -11.20
C GLY A 17 -11.57 11.73 -10.14
N TYR A 18 -10.38 11.15 -10.37
CA TYR A 18 -9.34 11.09 -9.34
C TYR A 18 -8.76 12.46 -8.97
N LEU A 19 -8.60 13.37 -9.94
CA LEU A 19 -8.01 14.69 -9.65
C LEU A 19 -9.04 15.65 -9.09
N GLU A 20 -10.30 15.49 -9.50
CA GLU A 20 -11.45 16.28 -9.11
C GLU A 20 -11.79 16.05 -7.63
N THR A 21 -11.68 14.81 -7.14
CA THR A 21 -11.93 14.49 -5.73
C THR A 21 -10.90 15.10 -4.79
N LEU A 22 -9.64 15.25 -5.21
CA LEU A 22 -8.57 15.82 -4.38
C LEU A 22 -8.76 17.31 -4.07
N ILE A 23 -9.67 17.99 -4.78
CA ILE A 23 -9.96 19.42 -4.60
C ILE A 23 -11.18 19.63 -3.69
N GLN A 24 -11.94 18.57 -3.37
CA GLN A 24 -13.14 18.69 -2.56
C GLN A 24 -12.81 19.04 -1.11
N ASP A 25 -13.62 19.91 -0.49
CA ASP A 25 -13.37 20.44 0.85
C ASP A 25 -13.32 19.38 1.97
N HIS A 26 -13.93 18.21 1.73
CA HIS A 26 -13.99 17.10 2.69
C HIS A 26 -12.87 16.08 2.48
N VAL A 27 -12.00 16.26 1.49
CA VAL A 27 -10.92 15.33 1.16
C VAL A 27 -9.59 15.89 1.66
N GLY A 28 -8.94 15.14 2.54
CA GLY A 28 -7.63 15.48 3.09
C GLY A 28 -6.55 14.52 2.59
N VAL A 29 -5.51 15.05 1.92
CA VAL A 29 -4.38 14.24 1.43
C VAL A 29 -3.23 14.29 2.42
N ILE A 30 -2.94 13.16 3.06
CA ILE A 30 -1.87 13.05 4.06
C ILE A 30 -0.69 12.30 3.45
N HIS A 31 0.44 12.99 3.35
CA HIS A 31 1.70 12.42 2.89
C HIS A 31 2.55 11.96 4.08
N GLY A 32 2.77 10.66 4.21
CA GLY A 32 3.61 10.14 5.28
C GLY A 32 3.57 8.63 5.42
N LYS A 33 4.33 8.11 6.37
CA LYS A 33 4.23 6.71 6.79
C LYS A 33 3.26 6.61 7.95
N ILE A 34 2.45 5.55 7.94
CA ILE A 34 1.63 5.15 9.07
C ILE A 34 2.51 4.30 9.99
N ILE A 35 2.57 4.63 11.28
CA ILE A 35 3.37 3.88 12.26
C ILE A 35 2.57 2.70 12.81
N ARG A 36 1.36 2.97 13.31
CA ARG A 36 0.51 1.97 13.95
C ARG A 36 -0.96 2.37 13.95
N PHE A 37 -1.80 1.37 14.14
CA PHE A 37 -3.20 1.54 14.51
C PHE A 37 -3.32 1.36 16.03
N THR A 38 -4.09 2.23 16.67
CA THR A 38 -4.63 2.02 18.02
C THR A 38 -6.08 1.57 17.90
N GLU A 39 -6.76 1.31 19.03
CA GLU A 39 -8.13 0.79 19.05
C GLU A 39 -9.11 1.62 18.20
N ASN A 40 -9.00 2.97 18.28
CA ASN A 40 -9.91 3.87 17.57
C ASN A 40 -9.17 4.88 16.65
N ARG A 41 -7.84 4.80 16.53
CA ARG A 41 -7.06 5.85 15.84
C ARG A 41 -5.92 5.30 14.98
N LEU A 42 -5.52 6.12 14.02
CA LEU A 42 -4.34 5.90 13.19
C LEU A 42 -3.26 6.92 13.59
N VAL A 43 -2.03 6.43 13.82
CA VAL A 43 -0.90 7.27 14.19
C VAL A 43 0.06 7.42 13.01
N THR A 44 0.24 8.67 12.57
CA THR A 44 1.14 9.02 11.45
C THR A 44 2.57 9.27 11.96
N ALA A 45 3.57 9.19 11.09
CA ALA A 45 4.97 9.44 11.44
C ALA A 45 5.26 10.84 12.01
N THR A 46 4.39 11.80 11.75
CA THR A 46 4.41 13.16 12.28
C THR A 46 3.88 13.25 13.72
N GLY A 47 3.32 12.17 14.27
CA GLY A 47 2.72 12.13 15.60
C GLY A 47 1.23 12.50 15.64
N GLU A 48 0.62 12.79 14.49
CA GLU A 48 -0.82 13.07 14.39
C GLU A 48 -1.65 11.79 14.59
N GLU A 49 -2.67 11.90 15.44
CA GLU A 49 -3.68 10.86 15.66
C GLU A 49 -4.96 11.21 14.91
N LEU A 50 -5.37 10.34 13.99
CA LEU A 50 -6.56 10.53 13.16
C LEU A 50 -7.61 9.47 13.51
N ASN A 51 -8.85 9.90 13.72
CA ASN A 51 -9.98 9.00 13.98
C ASN A 51 -10.67 8.66 12.64
N PHE A 52 -10.99 7.40 12.43
CA PHE A 52 -11.70 6.92 11.24
C PHE A 52 -12.75 5.89 11.61
N ASP A 53 -13.92 5.97 10.97
CA ASP A 53 -14.98 4.97 11.14
C ASP A 53 -14.75 3.75 10.22
N ILE A 54 -14.17 3.98 9.04
CA ILE A 54 -13.92 2.95 8.02
C ILE A 54 -12.50 3.10 7.48
N ILE A 55 -11.77 1.99 7.35
CA ILE A 55 -10.41 1.95 6.81
C ILE A 55 -10.35 0.99 5.63
N ALA A 56 -9.91 1.48 4.47
CA ALA A 56 -9.69 0.70 3.26
C ALA A 56 -8.18 0.50 2.98
N TYR A 57 -7.74 -0.76 2.81
CA TYR A 57 -6.35 -1.09 2.51
C TYR A 57 -6.09 -1.16 1.00
N ALA A 58 -5.63 -0.05 0.42
CA ALA A 58 -5.23 0.04 -0.99
C ALA A 58 -3.72 -0.16 -1.22
N THR A 59 -3.08 -1.00 -0.40
CA THR A 59 -1.61 -1.13 -0.30
C THR A 59 -0.99 -2.03 -1.36
N GLY A 60 -1.83 -2.59 -2.24
CA GLY A 60 -1.44 -3.52 -3.29
C GLY A 60 -1.26 -4.95 -2.78
N LEU A 61 -0.78 -5.82 -3.67
CA LEU A 61 -0.56 -7.23 -3.41
C LEU A 61 0.94 -7.55 -3.39
N ALA A 62 1.32 -8.56 -2.62
CA ALA A 62 2.61 -9.20 -2.79
C ALA A 62 2.66 -9.94 -4.15
N ILE A 63 3.15 -9.27 -5.18
CA ILE A 63 3.23 -9.77 -6.57
C ILE A 63 4.15 -10.99 -6.78
N SER A 64 4.93 -11.38 -5.78
CA SER A 64 5.68 -12.63 -5.80
C SER A 64 4.74 -13.80 -5.51
N TYR A 65 4.03 -14.29 -6.53
CA TYR A 65 3.16 -15.45 -6.41
C TYR A 65 4.00 -16.69 -6.07
N ILE A 66 3.83 -17.20 -4.85
CA ILE A 66 4.25 -18.53 -4.47
C ILE A 66 2.95 -19.27 -4.16
N PRO A 67 2.68 -20.38 -4.83
CA PRO A 67 1.47 -21.14 -4.57
C PRO A 67 1.46 -21.58 -3.10
N HIS A 68 0.29 -21.52 -2.46
CA HIS A 68 0.12 -21.98 -1.08
C HIS A 68 0.38 -23.49 -0.93
N ILE A 69 0.34 -24.22 -2.06
CA ILE A 69 0.76 -25.62 -2.13
C ILE A 69 2.28 -25.72 -2.25
N GLY A 70 2.86 -26.62 -1.47
CA GLY A 70 4.29 -26.90 -1.52
C GLY A 70 4.66 -27.61 -2.82
N ILE A 71 5.23 -26.87 -3.78
CA ILE A 71 5.77 -27.47 -5.00
C ILE A 71 7.17 -28.01 -4.69
N MET A 72 7.33 -29.32 -4.91
CA MET A 72 8.61 -30.03 -4.85
C MET A 72 9.12 -30.22 -6.27
N GLY A 73 10.34 -29.77 -6.54
CA GLY A 73 11.03 -30.08 -7.78
C GLY A 73 11.61 -31.49 -7.79
N GLU A 74 12.10 -31.93 -8.94
CA GLU A 74 12.67 -33.27 -9.19
C GLU A 74 13.83 -33.66 -8.24
N ARG A 75 14.48 -32.68 -7.61
CA ARG A 75 15.55 -32.89 -6.61
C ARG A 75 15.09 -32.72 -5.16
N GLU A 76 13.81 -32.93 -4.88
CA GLU A 76 13.17 -32.68 -3.56
C GLU A 76 13.40 -31.26 -3.01
N ARG A 77 13.72 -30.31 -3.89
CA ARG A 77 13.90 -28.92 -3.52
C ARG A 77 12.54 -28.25 -3.48
N ARG A 78 12.13 -27.82 -2.29
CA ARG A 78 10.95 -26.99 -2.13
C ARG A 78 11.18 -25.64 -2.79
N CYS A 79 10.24 -25.21 -3.62
CA CYS A 79 10.19 -23.82 -4.11
C CYS A 79 9.95 -22.88 -2.91
N ARG A 80 11.02 -22.31 -2.32
CA ARG A 80 10.98 -21.36 -1.19
C ARG A 80 11.53 -20.00 -1.61
N ARG A 81 11.01 -18.94 -0.99
CA ARG A 81 11.46 -17.56 -1.16
C ARG A 81 12.80 -17.33 -0.44
N ASN A 82 13.82 -16.85 -1.14
CA ASN A 82 14.95 -16.14 -0.52
C ASN A 82 14.68 -14.64 -0.58
N GLY A 83 14.45 -14.02 0.59
CA GLY A 83 14.54 -12.59 0.84
C GLY A 83 13.51 -11.67 0.18
N LEU A 84 12.56 -11.14 0.95
CA LEU A 84 11.91 -9.86 0.61
C LEU A 84 11.37 -9.18 1.87
N ARG A 85 11.84 -7.95 2.09
CA ARG A 85 11.40 -7.05 3.17
C ARG A 85 9.96 -6.59 2.92
N ARG A 86 9.18 -6.55 3.99
CA ARG A 86 7.81 -6.00 4.03
C ARG A 86 7.87 -4.52 3.64
N GLN A 87 7.21 -4.11 2.56
CA GLN A 87 6.98 -2.69 2.27
C GLN A 87 5.74 -2.23 3.07
N THR A 88 5.86 -1.08 3.74
CA THR A 88 4.84 -0.50 4.62
C THR A 88 3.76 0.25 3.83
N PRO A 89 2.53 0.32 4.37
CA PRO A 89 1.35 0.75 3.62
C PRO A 89 1.24 2.26 3.42
N ILE A 90 0.75 2.66 2.23
CA ILE A 90 0.09 3.95 1.97
C ILE A 90 -1.41 3.62 1.94
N CYS A 91 -2.19 4.16 2.87
CA CYS A 91 -3.65 4.17 2.79
C CYS A 91 -4.08 5.42 2.03
N VAL A 92 -5.03 5.24 1.12
CA VAL A 92 -5.81 6.35 0.56
C VAL A 92 -7.01 6.50 1.49
N LEU A 93 -7.14 7.68 2.09
CA LEU A 93 -8.32 8.12 2.84
C LEU A 93 -9.27 8.84 1.89
#